data_AF-A0A6A0ACI4-F1
#
_entry.id   AF-A0A6A0ACI4-F1
#
_cell.length_a   1.000
_cell.length_b   1.000
_cell.length_c   1.000
_cell.angle_alpha   90.00
_cell.angle_beta   90.00
_cell.angle_gamma   90.00
#
_symmetry.space_group_name_H-M   'P 1'
#
loop_
_entity.id
_entity.type
_entity.pdbx_description
1 polymer ?
#
loop_
_entity_poly.entity_id
_entity_poly.type
_entity_poly.pdbx_seq_one_letter_code
_entity_poly.pdbx_strand_id
1 'polypeptide(L)'
;MARRHQIYPECGFRKDKVPQLQELSELLQRRTGWTIRPVIWHLTKVYWYTVEFGVVREGDSVKAFGAGILSSFGELQHLAAGRAQLLPFDPFAPQPKMSYKDGYQQAYFVL
;
A
#
# COMPACT_ATOMS: atom_id res chain seq x y z
N MET A 1 14.92 16.38 21.30
CA MET A 1 14.10 17.15 20.33
C MET A 1 15.02 17.83 19.32
N ALA A 2 15.25 17.25 18.15
CA ALA A 2 16.07 17.87 17.11
C ALA A 2 15.29 19.01 16.43
N ARG A 3 15.86 20.22 16.44
CA ARG A 3 15.24 21.44 15.91
C ARG A 3 15.08 21.31 14.38
N ARG A 4 13.85 21.18 13.90
CA ARG A 4 13.47 21.16 12.46
C ARG A 4 14.10 22.29 11.62
N HIS A 5 14.58 23.36 12.24
CA HIS A 5 15.15 24.53 11.56
C HIS A 5 16.54 24.32 10.94
N GLN A 6 17.28 23.27 11.30
CA GLN A 6 18.69 23.11 10.91
C GLN A 6 18.93 22.12 9.77
N ILE A 7 17.93 21.32 9.38
CA ILE A 7 18.10 20.22 8.42
C ILE A 7 18.18 20.71 6.97
N TYR A 8 17.41 21.74 6.60
CA TYR A 8 17.31 22.19 5.20
C TYR A 8 18.62 22.72 4.60
N PRO A 9 19.40 23.61 5.28
CA PRO A 9 20.65 24.13 4.72
C PRO A 9 21.73 23.05 4.58
N GLU A 10 21.84 22.14 5.55
CA GLU A 10 22.85 21.08 5.55
C GLU A 10 22.60 20.03 4.47
N CYS A 11 21.32 19.74 4.21
CA CYS A 11 20.91 18.78 3.18
C CYS A 11 20.83 19.38 1.77
N GLY A 12 20.96 20.71 1.63
CA GLY A 12 20.81 21.40 0.34
C GLY A 12 19.38 21.46 -0.18
N PHE A 13 18.37 21.28 0.69
CA PHE A 13 16.96 21.29 0.31
C PHE A 13 16.33 22.67 0.48
N ARG A 14 15.42 22.99 -0.44
CA ARG A 14 14.58 24.19 -0.40
C ARG A 14 13.57 24.08 0.75
N LYS A 15 13.41 25.16 1.54
CA LYS A 15 12.43 25.20 2.64
C LYS A 15 10.98 25.27 2.15
N ASP A 16 10.77 25.76 0.94
CA ASP A 16 9.46 25.99 0.31
C ASP A 16 9.00 24.84 -0.60
N LYS A 17 9.76 23.74 -0.69
CA LYS A 17 9.46 22.60 -1.56
C LYS A 17 9.68 21.30 -0.81
N VAL A 18 8.74 20.35 -0.93
CA VAL A 18 8.95 18.98 -0.46
C VAL A 18 9.97 18.29 -1.39
N PRO A 19 11.11 17.81 -0.86
CA PRO A 19 12.12 17.15 -1.68
C PRO A 19 11.55 15.86 -2.27
N GLN A 20 11.87 15.60 -3.52
CA GLN A 20 11.43 14.38 -4.19
C GLN A 20 12.32 13.18 -3.79
N LEU A 21 11.82 11.96 -3.93
CA LEU A 21 12.56 10.75 -3.58
C LEU A 21 13.93 10.66 -4.27
N GLN A 22 14.01 11.14 -5.50
CA GLN A 22 15.25 11.22 -6.26
C GLN A 22 16.28 12.13 -5.58
N GLU A 23 15.84 13.34 -5.19
CA GLU A 23 16.69 14.32 -4.49
C GLU A 23 17.21 13.77 -3.15
N LEU A 24 16.36 13.01 -2.43
CA LEU A 24 16.73 12.34 -1.18
C LEU A 24 17.75 11.20 -1.41
N SER A 25 17.54 10.37 -2.44
CA SER A 25 18.44 9.26 -2.76
C SER A 25 19.82 9.77 -3.17
N GLU A 26 19.88 10.86 -3.94
CA GLU A 26 21.15 11.49 -4.32
C GLU A 26 21.91 12.06 -3.13
N LEU A 27 21.20 12.71 -2.19
CA LEU A 27 21.81 13.22 -0.96
C LEU A 27 22.41 12.07 -0.11
N LEU A 28 21.63 11.01 0.11
CA LEU A 28 22.07 9.86 0.89
C LEU A 28 23.24 9.15 0.23
N GLN A 29 23.20 8.98 -1.10
CA GLN A 29 24.30 8.37 -1.83
C GLN A 29 25.58 9.16 -1.66
N ARG A 30 25.52 10.50 -1.81
CA ARG A 30 26.69 11.38 -1.65
C ARG A 30 27.25 11.39 -0.22
N ARG A 31 26.40 11.29 0.81
CA ARG A 31 26.84 11.40 2.22
C ARG A 31 27.17 10.08 2.90
N THR A 32 26.53 8.99 2.48
CA THR A 32 26.56 7.71 3.20
C THR A 32 26.82 6.50 2.30
N GLY A 33 26.72 6.67 0.97
CA GLY A 33 26.76 5.57 0.01
C GLY A 33 25.45 4.78 -0.09
N TRP A 34 24.38 5.20 0.61
CA TRP A 34 23.08 4.52 0.59
C TRP A 34 22.15 5.07 -0.50
N THR A 35 21.39 4.18 -1.15
CA THR A 35 20.31 4.54 -2.08
C THR A 35 18.94 4.24 -1.49
N ILE A 36 17.95 5.05 -1.85
CA ILE A 36 16.54 4.75 -1.55
C ILE A 36 15.94 4.04 -2.76
N ARG A 37 15.21 2.95 -2.50
CA ARG A 37 14.38 2.30 -3.52
C ARG A 37 12.96 2.90 -3.49
N PRO A 38 12.40 3.33 -4.63
CA PRO A 38 11.03 3.83 -4.67
C PRO A 38 10.05 2.65 -4.52
N VAL A 39 9.64 2.39 -3.28
CA VAL A 39 8.71 1.28 -2.95
C VAL A 39 7.27 1.74 -2.73
N ILE A 40 6.99 3.03 -2.86
CA ILE A 40 5.69 3.61 -2.52
C ILE A 40 4.53 2.92 -3.24
N TRP A 41 4.69 2.62 -4.54
CA TRP A 41 3.67 1.92 -5.32
C TRP A 41 3.41 0.49 -4.85
N HIS A 42 4.44 -0.19 -4.37
CA HIS A 42 4.29 -1.52 -3.78
C HIS A 42 3.50 -1.44 -2.47
N LEU A 43 3.87 -0.50 -1.60
CA LEU A 43 3.16 -0.25 -0.34
C LEU A 43 1.70 0.15 -0.56
N THR A 44 1.41 0.98 -1.56
CA THR A 44 0.03 1.33 -1.94
C THR A 44 -0.78 0.10 -2.31
N LYS A 45 -0.21 -0.84 -3.07
CA LYS A 45 -0.89 -2.08 -3.43
C LYS A 45 -1.05 -3.02 -2.23
N VAL A 46 -0.03 -3.13 -1.37
CA VAL A 46 -0.15 -3.88 -0.11
C VAL A 46 -1.27 -3.32 0.75
N TYR A 47 -1.33 -2.00 0.94
CA TYR A 47 -2.45 -1.33 1.62
C TYR A 47 -3.79 -1.67 0.96
N TRP A 48 -3.87 -1.59 -0.37
CA TRP A 48 -5.08 -1.87 -1.12
C TRP A 48 -5.61 -3.30 -0.90
N TYR A 49 -4.75 -4.30 -1.02
CA TYR A 49 -5.13 -5.71 -0.88
C TYR A 49 -5.24 -6.20 0.57
N THR A 50 -4.97 -5.33 1.55
CA THR A 50 -5.09 -5.65 2.98
C THR A 50 -6.07 -4.70 3.68
N VAL A 51 -5.66 -3.46 3.93
CA VAL A 51 -6.46 -2.49 4.69
C VAL A 51 -7.74 -2.08 3.94
N GLU A 52 -7.68 -1.93 2.62
CA GLU A 52 -8.84 -1.47 1.85
C GLU A 52 -9.77 -2.64 1.46
N PHE A 53 -9.23 -3.71 0.86
CA PHE A 53 -9.99 -4.85 0.34
C PHE A 53 -9.49 -6.21 0.84
N GLY A 54 -8.91 -6.27 2.04
CA GLY A 54 -8.45 -7.52 2.63
C GLY A 54 -9.58 -8.35 3.24
N VAL A 55 -9.38 -9.66 3.21
CA VAL A 55 -10.18 -10.65 3.94
C VAL A 55 -9.28 -11.50 4.81
N VAL A 56 -9.81 -12.07 5.88
CA VAL A 56 -9.06 -12.92 6.83
C VAL A 56 -9.70 -14.29 6.92
N ARG A 57 -8.89 -15.33 7.09
CA ARG A 57 -9.39 -16.67 7.38
C ARG A 57 -9.58 -16.86 8.89
N GLU A 58 -10.80 -17.17 9.29
CA GLU A 58 -11.14 -17.54 10.67
C GLU A 58 -11.80 -18.92 10.67
N GLY A 59 -11.00 -19.94 11.03
CA GLY A 59 -11.39 -21.35 10.91
C GLY A 59 -11.69 -21.72 9.45
N ASP A 60 -12.86 -22.31 9.24
CA ASP A 60 -13.32 -22.70 7.90
C ASP A 60 -13.97 -21.53 7.13
N SER A 61 -14.12 -20.37 7.76
CA SER A 61 -14.78 -19.19 7.18
C SER A 61 -13.78 -18.13 6.72
N VAL A 62 -14.18 -17.36 5.70
CA VAL A 62 -13.46 -16.17 5.25
C VAL A 62 -14.32 -14.95 5.56
N LYS A 63 -13.73 -13.96 6.21
CA LYS A 63 -14.44 -12.75 6.67
C LYS A 63 -13.79 -11.50 6.10
N ALA A 64 -14.63 -10.53 5.75
CA ALA A 64 -14.16 -9.21 5.35
C ALA A 64 -13.65 -8.43 6.57
N PHE A 65 -12.53 -7.72 6.40
CA PHE A 65 -12.09 -6.70 7.34
C PHE A 65 -11.66 -5.40 6.64
N GLY A 66 -11.39 -5.46 5.33
CA GLY A 66 -10.99 -4.29 4.55
C GLY A 66 -12.06 -3.20 4.57
N ALA A 67 -11.64 -1.96 4.77
CA ALA A 67 -12.53 -0.81 4.93
C ALA A 67 -13.47 -0.63 3.73
N GLY A 68 -12.96 -0.76 2.51
CA GLY A 68 -13.72 -0.64 1.27
C GLY A 68 -14.78 -1.74 1.09
N ILE A 69 -14.52 -2.93 1.62
CA ILE A 69 -15.53 -4.01 1.67
C ILE A 69 -16.59 -3.66 2.72
N LEU A 70 -16.17 -3.37 3.95
CA LEU A 70 -17.08 -3.13 5.07
C LEU A 70 -17.99 -1.90 4.87
N SER A 71 -17.52 -0.87 4.16
CA SER A 71 -18.30 0.33 3.86
C SER A 71 -19.16 0.20 2.60
N SER A 72 -19.08 -0.91 1.86
CA SER A 72 -19.81 -1.12 0.61
C SER A 72 -20.70 -2.36 0.71
N PHE A 73 -22.01 -2.12 0.81
CA PHE A 73 -23.00 -3.20 0.80
C PHE A 73 -22.89 -4.08 -0.46
N GLY A 74 -22.63 -3.46 -1.62
CA GLY A 74 -22.45 -4.18 -2.88
C GLY A 74 -21.20 -5.06 -2.88
N GLU A 75 -20.09 -4.58 -2.32
CA GLU A 75 -18.84 -5.34 -2.24
C GLU A 75 -18.99 -6.53 -1.27
N LEU A 76 -19.66 -6.33 -0.13
CA LEU A 76 -19.99 -7.41 0.80
C LEU A 76 -20.84 -8.50 0.14
N GLN A 77 -21.88 -8.11 -0.60
CA GLN A 77 -22.68 -9.06 -1.37
C GLN A 77 -21.86 -9.76 -2.45
N HIS A 78 -20.95 -9.04 -3.12
CA HIS A 78 -20.08 -9.60 -4.14
C HIS A 78 -19.16 -10.70 -3.56
N LEU A 79 -18.52 -10.41 -2.42
CA LEU A 79 -17.70 -11.36 -1.68
C LEU A 79 -18.53 -12.57 -1.21
N ALA A 80 -19.69 -12.33 -0.59
CA ALA A 80 -20.56 -13.38 -0.08
C ALA A 80 -21.13 -14.29 -1.18
N ALA A 81 -21.30 -13.77 -2.41
CA ALA A 81 -21.74 -14.55 -3.56
C ALA A 81 -20.68 -15.56 -4.05
N GLY A 82 -19.45 -15.51 -3.54
CA GLY A 82 -18.38 -16.47 -3.88
C GLY A 82 -17.90 -16.37 -5.34
N ARG A 83 -18.17 -15.25 -6.01
CA ARG A 83 -17.79 -15.03 -7.42
C ARG A 83 -16.35 -14.55 -7.60
N ALA A 84 -15.77 -13.95 -6.57
CA ALA A 84 -14.39 -13.49 -6.56
C ALA A 84 -13.41 -14.60 -6.15
N GLN A 85 -12.19 -14.53 -6.67
CA GLN A 85 -11.12 -15.44 -6.28
C GLN A 85 -10.58 -15.08 -4.89
N LEU A 86 -10.24 -16.10 -4.12
CA LEU A 86 -9.56 -15.95 -2.83
C LEU A 86 -8.14 -16.45 -2.98
N LEU A 87 -7.17 -15.55 -2.86
CA LEU A 87 -5.75 -15.84 -3.07
C LEU A 87 -4.97 -15.65 -1.77
N PRO A 88 -3.91 -16.44 -1.52
CA PRO A 88 -3.05 -16.21 -0.36
C PRO A 88 -2.31 -14.87 -0.50
N PHE A 89 -2.21 -14.12 0.59
CA PHE A 89 -1.44 -12.89 0.63
C PHE A 89 0.06 -13.14 0.89
N ASP A 90 0.91 -12.67 0.00
CA ASP A 90 2.36 -12.54 0.22
C ASP A 90 2.77 -11.07 0.03
N PRO A 91 3.18 -10.36 1.10
CA PRO A 91 3.54 -8.94 1.02
C PRO A 91 4.87 -8.69 0.27
N PHE A 92 5.69 -9.72 0.05
CA PHE A 92 6.97 -9.61 -0.63
C PHE A 92 6.88 -9.95 -2.13
N ALA A 93 5.82 -10.66 -2.54
CA ALA A 93 5.55 -10.93 -3.95
C ALA A 93 5.11 -9.68 -4.72
N PRO A 94 5.33 -9.60 -6.05
CA PRO A 94 4.76 -8.54 -6.88
C PRO A 94 3.23 -8.49 -6.78
N GLN A 95 2.71 -7.35 -6.33
CA GLN A 95 1.26 -7.17 -6.18
C GLN A 95 0.60 -6.86 -7.55
N PRO A 96 -0.61 -7.40 -7.81
CA PRO A 96 -1.32 -7.17 -9.07
C PRO A 96 -1.67 -5.69 -9.27
N LYS A 97 -2.15 -5.36 -10.48
CA LYS A 97 -2.65 -4.02 -10.76
C LYS A 97 -3.98 -3.84 -10.02
N MET A 98 -4.12 -2.76 -9.25
CA MET A 98 -5.39 -2.35 -8.65
C MET A 98 -6.41 -2.19 -9.78
N SER A 99 -7.46 -3.00 -9.76
CA SER A 99 -8.50 -2.97 -10.77
C SER A 99 -9.85 -3.30 -10.15
N TYR A 100 -10.88 -2.79 -10.80
CA TYR A 100 -12.25 -3.18 -10.61
C TYR A 100 -12.76 -3.70 -11.95
N LYS A 101 -13.58 -4.74 -11.92
CA LYS A 101 -14.37 -5.13 -13.08
C LYS A 101 -15.83 -5.05 -12.67
N ASP A 102 -16.63 -4.32 -13.45
CA ASP A 102 -18.04 -4.06 -13.18
C ASP A 102 -18.28 -3.43 -11.79
N GLY A 103 -17.30 -2.67 -11.28
CA GLY A 103 -17.38 -1.95 -10.00
C GLY A 103 -16.87 -2.71 -8.78
N TYR A 104 -16.48 -3.99 -8.89
CA TYR A 104 -16.08 -4.83 -7.75
C TYR A 104 -14.70 -5.46 -7.92
N GLN A 105 -14.05 -5.85 -6.81
CA GLN A 105 -12.81 -6.61 -6.85
C GLN A 105 -13.05 -8.03 -7.41
N GLN A 106 -12.17 -8.48 -8.31
CA GLN A 106 -12.25 -9.84 -8.87
C GLN A 106 -11.47 -10.87 -8.05
N ALA A 107 -10.54 -10.41 -7.22
CA ALA A 107 -9.77 -11.24 -6.32
C ALA A 107 -9.56 -10.50 -5.00
N TYR A 108 -9.74 -11.21 -3.90
CA TYR A 108 -9.41 -10.76 -2.55
C TYR A 108 -8.24 -11.58 -2.02
N PHE A 109 -7.36 -10.91 -1.28
CA PHE A 109 -6.20 -11.55 -0.68
C PHE A 109 -6.52 -11.91 0.76
N VAL A 110 -6.33 -13.19 1.08
CA VAL A 110 -6.61 -13.79 2.37
C VAL A 110 -5.36 -13.71 3.23
N LEU A 111 -5.48 -13.05 4.38
CA LEU A 111 -4.49 -13.08 5.47
C LEU A 111 -4.73 -14.24 6.44
#